data_AF-A0A537UKJ6-F1
#
_entry.id   AF-A0A537UKJ6-F1
#
_cell.length_a   1.000
_cell.length_b   1.000
_cell.length_c   1.000
_cell.angle_alpha   90.00
_cell.angle_beta   90.00
_cell.angle_gamma   90.00
#
_symmetry.space_group_name_H-M   'P 1'
#
loop_
_entity.id
_entity.type
_entity.pdbx_description
1 polymer ?
#
loop_
_entity_poly.entity_id
_entity_poly.type
_entity_poly.pdbx_seq_one_letter_code
_entity_poly.pdbx_strand_id
1 'polypeptide(L)' 'RIFRSLTVRENLAVAARKPRGGLPLLWTLDTVFAGFPRLQERRDQYAGTLSGGEQQMLAIGRALMANPRIL' A
#
# COMPACT_ATOMS: atom_id res chain seq x y z
N ARG A 1 -10.21 -2.94 2.97
CA ARG A 1 -10.79 -3.62 1.77
C ARG A 1 -10.00 -3.22 0.54
N ILE A 2 -9.55 -4.20 -0.26
CA ILE A 2 -8.85 -3.97 -1.53
C ILE A 2 -9.85 -3.57 -2.61
N PHE A 3 -9.51 -2.58 -3.43
CA PHE A 3 -10.30 -2.15 -4.57
C PHE A 3 -9.82 -2.89 -5.82
N ARG A 4 -10.58 -3.88 -6.27
CA ARG A 4 -10.19 -4.78 -7.38
C ARG A 4 -9.99 -4.06 -8.72
N SER A 5 -10.74 -2.98 -8.94
CA SER A 5 -10.69 -2.13 -10.14
C SER A 5 -9.55 -1.12 -10.15
N LEU A 6 -8.81 -1.00 -9.04
CA LEU A 6 -7.65 -0.13 -8.94
C LEU A 6 -6.36 -0.94 -9.06
N THR A 7 -5.32 -0.30 -9.57
CA THR A 7 -3.95 -0.84 -9.57
C THR A 7 -3.42 -0.98 -8.15
N VAL A 8 -2.32 -1.72 -7.99
CA VAL A 8 -1.59 -1.81 -6.71
C VAL A 8 -1.21 -0.42 -6.19
N ARG A 9 -0.63 0.43 -7.04
CA ARG A 9 -0.22 1.79 -6.69
C ARG A 9 -1.40 2.65 -6.25
N GLU A 10 -2.51 2.61 -6.97
CA GLU A 10 -3.72 3.36 -6.62
C GLU A 10 -4.35 2.86 -5.31
N ASN A 11 -4.36 1.54 -5.09
CA ASN A 11 -4.84 0.97 -3.83
C ASN A 11 -4.08 1.50 -2.62
N LEU A 12 -2.74 1.61 -2.72
CA LEU A 12 -1.86 2.16 -1.69
C LEU A 12 -2.06 3.67 -1.55
N ALA A 13 -2.15 4.41 -2.66
CA ALA A 13 -2.35 5.85 -2.66
C ALA A 13 -3.69 6.26 -2.01
N VAL A 14 -4.78 5.53 -2.27
CA VAL A 14 -6.09 5.77 -1.65
C VAL A 14 -6.04 5.55 -0.13
N ALA A 15 -5.16 4.68 0.36
CA ALA A 15 -4.98 4.44 1.79
C ALA A 15 -4.05 5.46 2.47
N ALA A 16 -3.34 6.29 1.70
CA ALA A 16 -2.38 7.26 2.21
C ALA A 16 -3.07 8.33 3.06
N ARG A 17 -2.53 8.59 4.26
CA ARG A 17 -2.96 9.71 5.12
C ARG A 17 -1.90 10.78 5.22
N LYS A 18 -2.35 12.04 5.39
CA LYS A 18 -1.47 13.18 5.68
C LYS A 18 -0.82 13.01 7.06
N PRO A 19 0.42 13.51 7.24
CA PRO A 19 1.09 13.47 8.52
C PRO A 19 0.28 14.22 9.59
N ARG A 20 0.14 13.62 10.76
CA ARG A 20 -0.44 14.29 11.94
C ARG A 20 0.69 14.98 12.70
N GLY A 21 0.52 16.27 12.99
CA GLY A 21 1.43 17.02 13.86
C GLY A 21 2.80 17.36 13.24
N GLY A 22 2.91 17.45 11.92
CA GLY A 22 4.13 17.89 11.24
C GLY A 22 5.29 16.88 11.22
N LEU A 23 5.08 15.66 11.73
CA LEU A 23 6.07 14.60 11.71
C LEU A 23 6.23 14.02 10.29
N PRO A 24 7.43 13.54 9.91
CA PRO A 24 7.64 12.86 8.64
C PRO A 24 6.78 11.59 8.53
N LEU A 25 6.31 11.29 7.32
CA LEU A 25 5.58 10.05 7.03
C LEU A 25 6.56 8.87 7.04
N LEU A 26 6.41 7.97 8.02
CA LEU A 26 7.16 6.71 8.09
C LEU A 26 6.85 5.81 6.88
N TRP A 27 5.59 5.76 6.49
CA TRP A 27 5.10 4.93 5.40
C TRP A 27 4.66 5.80 4.22
N THR A 28 5.43 5.70 3.15
CA THR A 28 5.19 6.30 1.84
C THR A 28 5.10 5.20 0.79
N LEU A 29 4.72 5.53 -0.44
CA LEU A 29 4.75 4.55 -1.53
C LEU A 29 6.14 3.93 -1.68
N ASP A 30 7.19 4.74 -1.61
CA ASP A 30 8.57 4.27 -1.78
C ASP A 30 8.99 3.34 -0.64
N THR A 31 8.68 3.68 0.61
CA THR A 31 9.05 2.81 1.75
C THR A 31 8.22 1.52 1.78
N VAL A 32 6.95 1.56 1.38
CA VAL A 32 6.12 0.36 1.21
C VAL A 32 6.64 -0.52 0.08
N PHE A 33 7.00 0.06 -1.07
CA PHE A 33 7.56 -0.72 -2.18
C PHE A 33 8.92 -1.32 -1.86
N ALA A 34 9.76 -0.60 -1.12
CA ALA A 34 11.02 -1.15 -0.61
C ALA A 34 10.80 -2.36 0.32
N GLY A 35 9.74 -2.35 1.14
CA GLY A 35 9.37 -3.47 2.00
C GLY A 35 8.66 -4.64 1.29
N PHE A 36 7.97 -4.35 0.18
CA PHE A 36 7.22 -5.32 -0.62
C PHE A 36 7.62 -5.23 -2.11
N PRO A 37 8.83 -5.68 -2.50
CA PRO A 37 9.32 -5.54 -3.87
C PRO A 37 8.41 -6.21 -4.91
N ARG A 38 7.71 -7.30 -4.53
CA ARG A 38 6.70 -7.94 -5.40
C ARG A 38 5.53 -7.04 -5.73
N LEU A 39 5.12 -6.14 -4.82
CA LEU A 39 4.10 -5.14 -5.13
C LEU A 39 4.66 -4.04 -6.02
N GLN A 40 5.95 -3.71 -5.92
CA GLN A 40 6.61 -2.71 -6.78
C GLN A 40 6.70 -3.18 -8.23
N GLU A 41 7.14 -4.43 -8.44
CA GLU A 41 7.16 -5.08 -9.76
C GLU A 41 5.80 -5.05 -10.45
N ARG A 42 4.72 -5.08 -9.65
CA ARG A 42 3.32 -5.15 -10.09
C ARG A 42 2.54 -3.87 -9.82
N ARG A 43 3.23 -2.74 -9.64
CA ARG A 43 2.60 -1.47 -9.20
C ARG A 43 1.45 -1.01 -10.11
N ASP A 44 1.54 -1.32 -11.40
CA ASP A 44 0.57 -0.95 -12.43
C ASP A 44 -0.44 -2.08 -12.75
N GLN A 45 -0.33 -3.23 -12.09
CA GLN A 45 -1.26 -4.35 -12.22
C GLN A 45 -2.54 -4.09 -11.41
N TYR A 46 -3.70 -4.43 -11.97
CA TYR A 46 -4.99 -4.39 -11.25
C TYR A 46 -5.01 -5.37 -10.07
N ALA A 47 -5.42 -4.87 -8.90
CA ALA A 47 -5.40 -5.64 -7.66
C ALA A 47 -6.33 -6.87 -7.70
N GLY A 48 -7.36 -6.86 -8.55
CA GLY A 48 -8.26 -7.99 -8.74
C GLY A 48 -7.60 -9.23 -9.38
N THR A 49 -6.44 -9.06 -10.01
CA THR A 49 -5.70 -10.13 -10.72
C THR A 49 -4.55 -10.72 -9.90
N LEU A 50 -4.32 -10.18 -8.69
CA LEU A 50 -3.29 -10.66 -7.79
C LEU A 50 -3.68 -12.01 -7.18
N SER A 51 -2.70 -12.86 -6.90
CA SER A 51 -2.88 -14.06 -6.09
C SER A 51 -3.32 -13.72 -4.67
N GLY A 52 -3.84 -14.70 -3.92
CA GLY A 52 -4.28 -14.50 -2.53
C GLY A 52 -3.18 -13.94 -1.61
N GLY A 53 -1.95 -14.45 -1.73
CA GLY A 53 -0.81 -13.95 -0.95
C GLY A 53 -0.42 -12.52 -1.33
N GLU A 54 -0.47 -12.17 -2.62
CA GLU A 54 -0.22 -10.80 -3.09
C GLU A 54 -1.31 -9.83 -2.63
N GLN A 55 -2.57 -10.27 -2.61
CA GLN A 55 -3.66 -9.49 -2.04
C GLN A 55 -3.45 -9.26 -0.54
N GLN A 56 -2.94 -10.25 0.20
CA GLN A 56 -2.59 -10.09 1.61
C GLN A 56 -1.46 -9.07 1.81
N MET A 57 -0.40 -9.15 1.01
CA MET A 57 0.67 -8.14 1.01
C MET A 57 0.13 -6.74 0.71
N LEU A 58 -0.73 -6.59 -0.30
CA LEU A 58 -1.37 -5.32 -0.62
C LEU A 58 -2.26 -4.82 0.53
N ALA A 59 -2.98 -5.70 1.22
CA ALA A 59 -3.77 -5.32 2.39
C ALA A 59 -2.89 -4.75 3.52
N ILE A 60 -1.75 -5.38 3.80
CA ILE A 60 -0.76 -4.90 4.78
C ILE A 60 -0.18 -3.56 4.34
N GLY A 61 0.26 -3.45 3.09
CA GLY A 61 0.77 -2.19 2.53
C GLY A 61 -0.23 -1.05 2.68
N ARG A 62 -1.52 -1.30 2.39
CA ARG A 62 -2.59 -0.31 2.60
C ARG A 62 -2.77 0.07 4.07
N ALA A 63 -2.64 -0.87 5.00
CA ALA A 63 -2.70 -0.56 6.44
C ALA A 63 -1.52 0.33 6.87
N LEU A 64 -0.31 0.05 6.37
CA LEU A 64 0.87 0.87 6.62
C LEU A 64 0.73 2.28 6.04
N MET A 65 0.18 2.43 4.84
CA MET A 65 -0.06 3.74 4.20
C MET A 65 -0.97 4.66 5.04
N ALA A 66 -1.79 4.10 5.95
CA ALA A 66 -2.56 4.89 6.91
C ALA A 66 -1.69 5.54 8.00
N ASN A 67 -0.37 5.28 7.99
CA ASN A 67 0.64 5.73 8.94
C ASN A 67 0.23 5.51 10.40
N PRO A 68 -0.07 4.25 10.80
CA PRO A 68 -0.48 3.96 12.17
C PRO A 68 0.71 4.10 13.13
N ARG A 69 0.44 4.45 14.40
CA ARG A 69 1.47 4.46 15.44
C ARG A 69 1.84 3.04 15.89
N ILE A 70 0.92 2.08 15.75
CA ILE A 70 1.04 0.66 16.08
C ILE A 70 0.21 -0.11 15.06
N LEU A 71 0.73 -1.21 14.52
CA LEU A 71 0.06 -2.06 13.53
C LEU A 71 -0.73 -3.19 14.19
#